data_AF-H0QV02-F1
#
_entry.id   AF-H0QV02-F1
#
_cell.length_a   1.000
_cell.length_b   1.000
_cell.length_c   1.000
_cell.angle_alpha   90.00
_cell.angle_beta   90.00
_cell.angle_gamma   90.00
#
_symmetry.space_group_name_H-M   'P 1'
#
loop_
_entity.id
_entity.type
_entity.pdbx_description
1 polymer ?
#
loop_
_entity_poly.entity_id
_entity_poly.type
_entity_poly.pdbx_seq_one_letter_code
_entity_poly.pdbx_strand_id
1 'polypeptide(L)'
;MAKAQSNTSKEAKAAAKATRKQASRERRSQLWQAFQMQRKEDKRLIPYMLGVFVLVVAIFVGLGFAFDQVLFLTPIGVLLGLLAAFILFGRRVQRSVFTKAEGQKGAAGWALDNMRGQWRVKQAVAGTTHLDAVHRVIGKPGVILVGEGAPTRVKGLLDQEKKKAARVVGDTPIYLVVVGNEDGQVPLRKLERHLNKLPTNIDRKRIDALEGRLAALTGRQPGPGMPKGPMPQGAKVRNVQRAARRK
;
A
#
# COMPACT_ATOMS: atom_id res chain seq x y z
N MET A 1 25.01 48.47 -2.74
CA MET A 1 23.89 47.51 -2.62
C MET A 1 24.24 46.04 -2.98
N ALA A 2 25.37 45.73 -3.63
CA ALA A 2 25.73 44.36 -4.03
C ALA A 2 26.14 43.38 -2.89
N LYS A 3 26.69 43.87 -1.77
CA LYS A 3 27.14 43.02 -0.65
C LYS A 3 26.00 42.43 0.19
N ALA A 4 24.84 43.09 0.22
CA ALA A 4 23.67 42.63 0.97
C ALA A 4 23.03 41.38 0.32
N GLN A 5 22.85 41.41 -1.02
CA GLN A 5 22.30 40.27 -1.77
C GLN A 5 23.21 39.02 -1.73
N SER A 6 24.54 39.19 -1.67
CA SER A 6 25.47 38.06 -1.56
C SER A 6 25.41 37.37 -0.20
N ASN A 7 25.17 38.09 0.89
CA ASN A 7 25.10 37.54 2.24
C ASN A 7 23.81 36.75 2.46
N THR A 8 22.68 37.27 2.00
CA THR A 8 21.39 36.55 2.01
C THR A 8 21.44 35.24 1.23
N SER A 9 22.19 35.20 0.11
CA SER A 9 22.39 33.98 -0.69
C SER A 9 23.27 32.91 0.01
N LYS A 10 24.23 33.34 0.84
CA LYS A 10 25.13 32.44 1.59
C LYS A 10 24.42 31.87 2.83
N GLU A 11 23.64 32.69 3.53
CA GLU A 11 22.84 32.27 4.68
C GLU A 11 21.72 31.30 4.27
N ALA A 12 21.03 31.54 3.14
CA ALA A 12 20.05 30.60 2.60
C ALA A 12 20.67 29.24 2.20
N LYS A 13 21.89 29.25 1.63
CA LYS A 13 22.64 28.02 1.31
C LYS A 13 23.13 27.29 2.56
N ALA A 14 23.54 28.02 3.61
CA ALA A 14 23.94 27.45 4.89
C ALA A 14 22.75 26.82 5.64
N ALA A 15 21.59 27.49 5.66
CA ALA A 15 20.35 26.95 6.21
C ALA A 15 19.87 25.71 5.44
N ALA A 16 19.93 25.72 4.10
CA ALA A 16 19.62 24.54 3.27
C ALA A 16 20.60 23.37 3.49
N LYS A 17 21.87 23.65 3.80
CA LYS A 17 22.88 22.63 4.13
C LYS A 17 22.67 22.07 5.55
N ALA A 18 22.26 22.91 6.50
CA ALA A 18 21.94 22.50 7.87
C ALA A 18 20.69 21.61 7.91
N THR A 19 19.62 21.99 7.22
CA THR A 19 18.39 21.18 7.10
C THR A 19 18.66 19.86 6.37
N ARG A 20 19.46 19.85 5.29
CA ARG A 20 19.90 18.61 4.63
C ARG A 20 20.71 17.71 5.57
N LYS A 21 21.59 18.29 6.41
CA LYS A 21 22.42 17.53 7.36
C LYS A 21 21.58 16.95 8.50
N GLN A 22 20.62 17.71 9.04
CA GLN A 22 19.65 17.21 10.03
C GLN A 22 18.79 16.09 9.44
N ALA A 23 18.17 16.31 8.27
CA ALA A 23 17.41 15.29 7.57
C ALA A 23 18.25 14.05 7.21
N SER A 24 19.56 14.19 6.98
CA SER A 24 20.45 13.04 6.76
C SER A 24 20.72 12.26 8.05
N ARG A 25 20.85 12.94 9.19
CA ARG A 25 21.07 12.33 10.51
C ARG A 25 19.83 11.58 10.98
N GLU A 26 18.66 12.19 10.81
CA GLU A 26 17.36 11.58 11.11
C GLU A 26 17.10 10.36 10.22
N ARG A 27 17.38 10.44 8.91
CA ARG A 27 17.29 9.27 8.03
C ARG A 27 18.24 8.16 8.47
N ARG A 28 19.47 8.48 8.85
CA ARG A 28 20.42 7.47 9.35
C ARG A 28 19.98 6.85 10.67
N SER A 29 19.46 7.64 11.61
CA SER A 29 18.97 7.12 12.90
C SER A 29 17.72 6.25 12.71
N GLN A 30 16.80 6.64 11.84
CA GLN A 30 15.62 5.83 11.46
C GLN A 30 16.03 4.51 10.81
N LEU A 31 16.98 4.55 9.86
CA LEU A 31 17.52 3.35 9.23
C LEU A 31 18.23 2.45 10.26
N TRP A 32 18.98 3.04 11.20
CA TRP A 32 19.68 2.29 12.24
C TRP A 32 18.71 1.66 13.25
N GLN A 33 17.67 2.38 13.65
CA GLN A 33 16.61 1.86 14.52
C GLN A 33 15.84 0.73 13.84
N ALA A 34 15.46 0.91 12.58
CA ALA A 34 14.84 -0.14 11.78
C ALA A 34 15.75 -1.37 11.63
N PHE A 35 17.06 -1.16 11.43
CA PHE A 35 18.04 -2.24 11.37
C PHE A 35 18.17 -2.98 12.72
N GLN A 36 18.26 -2.25 13.85
CA GLN A 36 18.31 -2.83 15.19
C GLN A 36 17.07 -3.65 15.51
N MET A 37 15.88 -3.14 15.16
CA MET A 37 14.61 -3.84 15.32
C MET A 37 14.61 -5.12 14.47
N GLN A 38 14.94 -5.01 13.18
CA GLN A 38 14.97 -6.15 12.27
C GLN A 38 16.00 -7.23 12.67
N ARG A 39 17.18 -6.82 13.15
CA ARG A 39 18.22 -7.74 13.61
C ARG A 39 17.76 -8.58 14.80
N LYS A 40 16.98 -7.99 15.72
CA LYS A 40 16.40 -8.69 16.86
C LYS A 40 15.32 -9.68 16.42
N GLU A 41 14.56 -9.32 15.40
CA GLU A 41 13.45 -10.13 14.89
C GLU A 41 13.88 -11.29 13.99
N ASP A 42 14.90 -11.10 13.16
CA ASP A 42 15.38 -12.12 12.23
C ASP A 42 16.87 -12.41 12.46
N LYS A 43 17.15 -13.24 13.46
CA LYS A 43 18.53 -13.69 13.78
C LYS A 43 19.20 -14.44 12.63
N ARG A 44 18.43 -15.01 11.69
CA ARG A 44 18.95 -15.71 10.50
C ARG A 44 19.34 -14.74 9.39
N LEU A 45 18.99 -13.46 9.48
CA LEU A 45 19.29 -12.46 8.45
C LEU A 45 20.79 -12.25 8.23
N ILE A 46 21.56 -12.13 9.33
CA ILE A 46 23.01 -11.91 9.29
C ILE A 46 23.75 -13.05 8.57
N PRO A 47 23.57 -14.33 8.93
CA PRO A 47 24.29 -15.41 8.25
C PRO A 47 23.91 -15.53 6.76
N TYR A 48 22.65 -15.26 6.38
CA TYR A 48 22.28 -15.24 4.96
C TYR A 48 22.92 -14.06 4.21
N MET A 49 22.95 -12.86 4.80
CA MET A 49 23.61 -11.70 4.19
C MET A 49 25.12 -11.94 4.01
N LEU A 50 25.75 -12.49 5.04
CA LEU A 50 27.18 -12.78 5.03
C LEU A 50 27.49 -13.91 4.04
N GLY A 51 26.65 -14.94 3.98
CA GLY A 51 26.76 -16.02 2.99
C GLY A 51 26.64 -15.53 1.55
N VAL A 52 25.67 -14.66 1.25
CA VAL A 52 25.53 -14.07 -0.09
C VAL A 52 26.70 -13.15 -0.43
N PHE A 53 27.15 -12.33 0.52
CA PHE A 53 28.30 -11.47 0.32
C PHE A 53 29.56 -12.29 -0.01
N VAL A 54 29.86 -13.28 0.82
CA VAL A 54 31.02 -14.16 0.63
C VAL A 54 30.92 -14.92 -0.69
N LEU A 55 29.75 -15.44 -1.05
CA LEU A 55 29.53 -16.13 -2.31
C LEU A 55 29.83 -15.22 -3.52
N VAL A 56 29.29 -14.00 -3.53
CA VAL A 56 29.51 -13.06 -4.64
C VAL A 56 30.97 -12.64 -4.72
N VAL A 57 31.60 -12.33 -3.59
CA VAL A 57 33.03 -11.98 -3.56
C VAL A 57 33.88 -13.15 -4.04
N ALA A 58 33.61 -14.38 -3.58
CA ALA A 58 34.33 -15.57 -4.01
C ALA A 58 34.21 -15.83 -5.52
N ILE A 59 33.02 -15.61 -6.11
CA ILE A 59 32.82 -15.71 -7.57
C ILE A 59 33.71 -14.70 -8.30
N PHE A 60 33.70 -13.43 -7.89
CA PHE A 60 34.48 -12.39 -8.56
C PHE A 60 35.99 -12.55 -8.35
N VAL A 61 36.42 -13.04 -7.20
CA VAL A 61 37.82 -13.39 -6.94
C VAL A 61 38.24 -14.59 -7.80
N GLY A 62 37.41 -15.63 -7.90
CA GLY A 62 37.66 -16.78 -8.76
C GLY A 62 37.73 -16.42 -10.25
N LEU A 63 36.84 -15.55 -10.73
CA LEU A 63 36.94 -14.96 -12.07
C LEU A 63 38.21 -14.11 -12.21
N GLY A 64 38.56 -13.35 -11.17
CA GLY A 64 39.83 -12.63 -11.06
C GLY A 64 41.04 -13.51 -11.37
N PHE A 65 41.11 -14.70 -10.74
CA PHE A 65 42.19 -15.65 -10.96
C PHE A 65 42.15 -16.28 -12.36
N ALA A 66 40.97 -16.56 -12.90
CA ALA A 66 40.82 -17.16 -14.23
C ALA A 66 41.23 -16.21 -15.37
N PHE A 67 41.06 -14.90 -15.19
CA PHE A 67 41.38 -13.87 -16.21
C PHE A 67 42.64 -13.06 -15.90
N ASP A 68 43.37 -13.40 -14.83
CA ASP A 68 44.54 -12.65 -14.34
C ASP A 68 44.24 -11.15 -14.06
N GLN A 69 43.00 -10.87 -13.65
CA GLN A 69 42.46 -9.53 -13.36
C GLN A 69 42.01 -9.40 -11.89
N VAL A 70 42.62 -10.16 -10.97
CA VAL A 70 42.22 -10.23 -9.55
C VAL A 70 42.09 -8.84 -8.92
N LEU A 71 43.07 -7.95 -9.14
CA LEU A 71 43.07 -6.60 -8.56
C LEU A 71 41.91 -5.73 -9.04
N PHE A 72 41.44 -5.93 -10.27
CA PHE A 72 40.34 -5.14 -10.85
C PHE A 72 38.97 -5.74 -10.53
N LEU A 73 38.83 -7.07 -10.57
CA LEU A 73 37.56 -7.75 -10.35
C LEU A 73 37.19 -7.86 -8.87
N THR A 74 38.16 -7.89 -7.95
CA THR A 74 37.88 -8.00 -6.50
C THR A 74 37.09 -6.80 -5.94
N PRO A 75 37.48 -5.53 -6.17
CA PRO A 75 36.69 -4.38 -5.70
C PRO A 75 35.27 -4.35 -6.26
N ILE A 76 35.10 -4.74 -7.53
CA ILE A 76 33.78 -4.85 -8.18
C ILE A 76 32.95 -5.93 -7.48
N GLY A 77 33.54 -7.09 -7.19
CA GLY A 77 32.92 -8.18 -6.45
C GLY A 77 32.47 -7.77 -5.04
N VAL A 78 33.29 -6.97 -4.33
CA VAL A 78 32.93 -6.44 -3.01
C VAL A 78 31.73 -5.49 -3.11
N LEU A 79 31.75 -4.55 -4.06
CA LEU A 79 30.64 -3.62 -4.26
C LEU A 79 29.34 -4.34 -4.64
N LEU A 80 29.41 -5.29 -5.57
CA LEU A 80 28.26 -6.09 -5.99
C LEU A 80 27.78 -7.04 -4.89
N GLY A 81 28.70 -7.59 -4.09
CA GLY A 81 28.38 -8.40 -2.92
C GLY A 81 27.61 -7.61 -1.86
N LEU A 82 28.05 -6.38 -1.57
CA LEU A 82 27.35 -5.48 -0.65
C LEU A 82 25.95 -5.12 -1.18
N LEU A 83 25.84 -4.82 -2.48
CA LEU A 83 24.56 -4.54 -3.12
C LEU A 83 23.61 -5.74 -3.06
N ALA A 84 24.10 -6.95 -3.36
CA ALA A 84 23.33 -8.18 -3.29
C ALA A 84 22.83 -8.46 -1.86
N ALA A 85 23.71 -8.31 -0.87
CA ALA A 85 23.34 -8.44 0.54
C ALA A 85 22.27 -7.42 0.96
N PHE A 86 22.37 -6.17 0.49
CA PHE A 86 21.38 -5.13 0.75
C PHE A 86 20.01 -5.41 0.09
N ILE A 87 20.00 -5.91 -1.15
CA ILE A 87 18.76 -6.31 -1.84
C ILE A 87 18.09 -7.48 -1.10
N LEU A 88 18.87 -8.48 -0.67
CA LEU A 88 18.38 -9.60 0.12
C LEU A 88 17.78 -9.12 1.44
N PHE A 89 18.47 -8.20 2.14
CA PHE A 89 17.99 -7.58 3.37
C PHE A 89 16.62 -6.92 3.16
N GLY A 90 16.48 -6.03 2.16
CA GLY A 90 15.24 -5.34 1.87
C GLY A 90 14.08 -6.30 1.56
N ARG A 91 14.33 -7.32 0.73
CA ARG A 91 13.32 -8.34 0.40
C ARG A 91 12.87 -9.14 1.63
N ARG A 92 13.80 -9.45 2.53
CA ARG A 92 13.51 -10.23 3.73
C ARG A 92 12.76 -9.42 4.78
N VAL A 93 13.08 -8.13 4.93
CA VAL A 93 12.32 -7.19 5.77
C VAL A 93 10.87 -7.08 5.30
N GLN A 94 10.66 -6.88 4.00
CA GLN A 94 9.30 -6.84 3.46
C GLN A 94 8.55 -8.14 3.78
N ARG A 95 9.20 -9.30 3.59
CA ARG A 95 8.59 -10.60 3.86
C ARG A 95 8.21 -10.77 5.34
N SER A 96 9.05 -10.36 6.28
CA SER A 96 8.75 -10.47 7.72
C SER A 96 7.61 -9.54 8.13
N VAL A 97 7.59 -8.30 7.62
CA VAL A 97 6.52 -7.34 7.91
C VAL A 97 5.17 -7.86 7.41
N PHE A 98 5.10 -8.33 6.15
CA PHE A 98 3.85 -8.86 5.62
C PHE A 98 3.38 -10.12 6.35
N THR A 99 4.28 -11.03 6.72
CA THR A 99 3.91 -12.24 7.46
C THR A 99 3.46 -11.96 8.90
N LYS A 100 3.91 -10.87 9.51
CA LYS A 100 3.38 -10.41 10.81
C LYS A 100 2.04 -9.69 10.69
N ALA A 101 1.84 -8.98 9.58
CA ALA A 101 0.57 -8.33 9.26
C ALA A 101 -0.49 -9.36 8.82
N GLU A 102 -0.10 -10.51 8.28
CA GLU A 102 -0.99 -11.63 8.00
C GLU A 102 -1.68 -12.12 9.30
N GLY A 103 -3.00 -11.95 9.37
CA GLY A 103 -3.82 -12.31 10.54
C GLY A 103 -4.12 -11.14 11.50
N GLN A 104 -3.52 -9.97 11.29
CA GLN A 104 -3.93 -8.76 11.99
C GLN A 104 -5.09 -8.08 11.27
N LYS A 105 -6.11 -7.68 12.03
CA LYS A 105 -7.28 -6.98 11.52
C LYS A 105 -6.92 -5.59 10.99
N GLY A 106 -7.34 -5.26 9.77
CA GLY A 106 -7.02 -4.03 9.04
C GLY A 106 -5.72 -4.09 8.23
N ALA A 107 -5.03 -5.23 8.20
CA ALA A 107 -3.76 -5.36 7.49
C ALA A 107 -3.91 -5.30 5.96
N ALA A 108 -5.04 -5.76 5.41
CA ALA A 108 -5.33 -5.65 3.99
C ALA A 108 -5.47 -4.19 3.58
N GLY A 109 -6.21 -3.38 4.35
CA GLY A 109 -6.33 -1.94 4.12
C GLY A 109 -4.98 -1.25 4.07
N TRP A 110 -4.12 -1.50 5.05
CA TRP A 110 -2.76 -0.95 5.09
C TRP A 110 -1.93 -1.39 3.88
N ALA A 111 -1.97 -2.68 3.50
CA ALA A 111 -1.21 -3.17 2.36
C ALA A 111 -1.68 -2.53 1.04
N LEU A 112 -2.98 -2.31 0.89
CA LEU A 112 -3.56 -1.66 -0.28
C LEU A 112 -3.13 -0.20 -0.39
N ASP A 113 -3.12 0.56 0.70
CA ASP A 113 -2.68 1.97 0.70
C ASP A 113 -1.20 2.13 0.36
N ASN A 114 -0.38 1.13 0.68
CA ASN A 114 1.05 1.13 0.38
C ASN A 114 1.37 0.64 -1.05
N MET A 115 0.37 0.26 -1.85
CA MET A 115 0.61 -0.17 -3.22
C MET A 115 1.15 0.95 -4.09
N ARG A 116 2.11 0.62 -4.95
CA ARG A 116 2.72 1.60 -5.86
C ARG A 116 1.88 1.69 -7.14
N GLY A 117 1.63 2.91 -7.59
CA GLY A 117 0.95 3.18 -8.86
C GLY A 117 -0.31 4.03 -8.71
N GLN A 118 -1.11 4.08 -9.77
CA GLN A 118 -2.32 4.89 -9.84
C GLN A 118 -3.53 4.10 -9.32
N TRP A 119 -3.50 3.79 -8.03
CA TRP A 119 -4.61 3.16 -7.32
C TRP A 119 -5.38 4.22 -6.52
N ARG A 120 -6.70 4.05 -6.43
CA ARG A 120 -7.56 4.79 -5.50
C ARG A 120 -8.09 3.80 -4.49
N VAL A 121 -7.63 3.91 -3.25
CA VAL A 121 -8.00 3.00 -2.18
C VAL A 121 -8.94 3.72 -1.22
N LYS A 122 -10.07 3.08 -0.93
CA LYS A 122 -10.98 3.48 0.13
C LYS A 122 -11.08 2.32 1.11
N GLN A 123 -10.53 2.52 2.30
CA GLN A 123 -10.56 1.50 3.35
C GLN A 123 -11.95 1.41 4.00
N ALA A 124 -12.31 0.20 4.46
CA ALA A 124 -13.47 -0.07 5.31
C ALA A 124 -14.78 0.57 4.81
N VAL A 125 -15.10 0.37 3.52
CA VAL A 125 -16.36 0.84 2.91
C VAL A 125 -17.57 0.14 3.52
N ALA A 126 -17.40 -1.13 3.90
CA ALA A 126 -18.33 -1.88 4.72
C ALA A 126 -17.55 -2.65 5.78
N GLY A 127 -18.15 -2.89 6.94
CA GLY A 127 -17.52 -3.69 7.98
C GLY A 127 -18.53 -4.19 9.02
N THR A 128 -18.10 -5.17 9.81
CA THR A 128 -18.86 -5.74 10.92
C THR A 128 -18.27 -5.31 12.27
N THR A 129 -19.02 -5.54 13.35
CA THR A 129 -18.52 -5.42 14.73
C THR A 129 -17.42 -6.43 15.06
N HIS A 130 -17.27 -7.50 14.26
CA HIS A 130 -16.20 -8.49 14.41
C HIS A 130 -14.89 -8.06 13.76
N LEU A 131 -14.82 -6.82 13.26
CA LEU A 131 -13.68 -6.26 12.54
C LEU A 131 -13.39 -7.01 11.22
N ASP A 132 -14.44 -7.56 10.60
CA ASP A 132 -14.37 -7.90 9.17
C ASP A 132 -14.60 -6.62 8.37
N ALA A 133 -13.83 -6.41 7.31
CA ALA A 133 -13.89 -5.19 6.52
C ALA A 133 -13.86 -5.49 5.02
N VAL A 134 -14.50 -4.63 4.24
CA VAL A 134 -14.39 -4.57 2.79
C VAL A 134 -13.74 -3.26 2.41
N HIS A 135 -12.61 -3.36 1.72
CA HIS A 135 -11.89 -2.25 1.14
C HIS A 135 -12.23 -2.18 -0.35
N ARG A 136 -12.31 -0.97 -0.88
CA ARG A 136 -12.54 -0.74 -2.30
C ARG A 136 -11.29 -0.15 -2.92
N VAL A 137 -10.88 -0.74 -4.03
CA VAL A 137 -9.73 -0.30 -4.81
C VAL A 137 -10.19 -0.06 -6.23
N ILE A 138 -9.83 1.10 -6.79
CA ILE A 138 -10.08 1.43 -8.19
C ILE A 138 -8.73 1.59 -8.86
N GLY A 139 -8.56 0.93 -10.00
CA GLY A 139 -7.35 1.02 -10.81
C GLY A 139 -7.64 0.65 -12.25
N LYS A 140 -6.58 0.50 -13.05
CA LYS A 140 -6.67 0.10 -14.46
C LYS A 140 -7.53 -1.15 -14.74
N PRO A 141 -7.57 -2.16 -13.85
CA PRO A 141 -8.46 -3.29 -14.06
C PRO A 141 -9.95 -2.96 -13.93
N GLY A 142 -10.32 -1.92 -13.19
CA GLY A 142 -11.71 -1.62 -12.85
C GLY A 142 -11.87 -1.44 -11.34
N VAL A 143 -13.02 -1.89 -10.82
CA VAL A 143 -13.33 -1.85 -9.38
C VAL A 143 -12.98 -3.20 -8.76
N ILE A 144 -12.25 -3.16 -7.66
CA ILE A 144 -11.81 -4.35 -6.93
C ILE A 144 -12.30 -4.20 -5.49
N LEU A 145 -13.09 -5.16 -5.04
CA LEU A 145 -13.56 -5.26 -3.66
C LEU A 145 -12.72 -6.29 -2.94
N VAL A 146 -11.95 -5.83 -1.95
CA VAL A 146 -11.02 -6.64 -1.18
C VAL A 146 -11.58 -6.83 0.21
N GLY A 147 -11.95 -8.06 0.55
CA GLY A 147 -12.49 -8.42 1.85
C GLY A 147 -11.41 -8.97 2.78
N GLU A 148 -11.47 -8.58 4.05
CA GLU A 148 -10.60 -9.05 5.13
C GLU A 148 -11.46 -9.54 6.30
N GLY A 149 -11.16 -10.73 6.84
CA GLY A 149 -11.89 -11.33 7.95
C GLY A 149 -12.34 -12.76 7.66
N ALA A 150 -13.37 -13.23 8.37
CA ALA A 150 -13.86 -14.59 8.20
C ALA A 150 -14.57 -14.78 6.84
N PRO A 151 -14.28 -15.84 6.06
CA PRO A 151 -14.71 -15.93 4.66
C PRO A 151 -16.22 -15.92 4.47
N THR A 152 -16.95 -16.61 5.36
CA THR A 152 -18.41 -16.70 5.33
C THR A 152 -19.09 -15.35 5.53
N ARG A 153 -18.57 -14.52 6.45
CA ARG A 153 -19.11 -13.18 6.73
C ARG A 153 -18.69 -12.17 5.67
N VAL A 154 -17.43 -12.24 5.24
CA VAL A 154 -16.86 -11.34 4.23
C VAL A 154 -17.53 -11.52 2.87
N LYS A 155 -17.87 -12.75 2.47
CA LYS A 155 -18.57 -13.01 1.20
C LYS A 155 -19.90 -12.26 1.12
N GLY A 156 -20.70 -12.29 2.20
CA GLY A 156 -21.96 -11.55 2.27
C GLY A 156 -21.76 -10.03 2.14
N LEU A 157 -20.73 -9.48 2.77
CA LEU A 157 -20.39 -8.05 2.64
C LEU A 157 -19.93 -7.69 1.22
N LEU A 158 -19.10 -8.54 0.61
CA LEU A 158 -18.62 -8.36 -0.76
C LEU A 158 -19.76 -8.38 -1.77
N ASP A 159 -20.71 -9.30 -1.63
CA ASP A 159 -21.87 -9.40 -2.53
C ASP A 159 -22.81 -8.18 -2.39
N GLN A 160 -23.01 -7.68 -1.17
CA GLN A 160 -23.77 -6.45 -0.94
C GLN A 160 -23.10 -5.24 -1.60
N GLU A 161 -21.78 -5.10 -1.41
CA GLU A 161 -21.03 -3.98 -2.00
C GLU A 161 -20.93 -4.10 -3.52
N LYS A 162 -20.80 -5.32 -4.06
CA LYS A 162 -20.87 -5.59 -5.51
C LYS A 162 -22.19 -5.12 -6.10
N LYS A 163 -23.32 -5.47 -5.49
CA LYS A 163 -24.65 -5.04 -5.95
C LYS A 163 -24.81 -3.52 -5.91
N LYS A 164 -24.22 -2.85 -4.92
CA LYS A 164 -24.23 -1.38 -4.83
C LYS A 164 -23.36 -0.75 -5.91
N ALA A 165 -22.13 -1.23 -6.06
CA ALA A 165 -21.18 -0.74 -7.06
C ALA A 165 -21.73 -0.95 -8.49
N ALA A 166 -22.34 -2.11 -8.77
CA ALA A 166 -22.91 -2.42 -10.07
C ALA A 166 -23.93 -1.38 -10.57
N ARG A 167 -24.60 -0.64 -9.67
CA ARG A 167 -25.57 0.40 -10.05
C ARG A 167 -24.95 1.62 -10.72
N VAL A 168 -23.65 1.87 -10.53
CA VAL A 168 -22.97 3.09 -11.01
C VAL A 168 -21.72 2.83 -11.85
N VAL A 169 -21.21 1.61 -11.81
CA VAL A 169 -19.96 1.21 -12.48
C VAL A 169 -20.17 0.97 -13.98
N GLY A 170 -21.39 0.64 -14.41
CA GLY A 170 -21.73 0.35 -15.81
C GLY A 170 -21.00 -0.91 -16.29
N ASP A 171 -20.40 -0.85 -17.48
CA ASP A 171 -19.72 -2.00 -18.12
C ASP A 171 -18.32 -2.31 -17.54
N THR A 172 -17.87 -1.54 -16.54
CA THR A 172 -16.54 -1.77 -15.96
C THR A 172 -16.58 -3.01 -15.04
N PRO A 173 -15.63 -3.95 -15.18
CA PRO A 173 -15.62 -5.17 -14.39
C PRO A 173 -15.40 -4.91 -12.90
N ILE A 174 -16.06 -5.72 -12.08
CA ILE A 174 -15.96 -5.72 -10.61
C ILE A 174 -15.34 -7.04 -10.17
N TYR A 175 -14.14 -6.98 -9.61
CA TYR A 175 -13.41 -8.13 -9.07
C TYR A 175 -13.65 -8.27 -7.57
N LEU A 176 -13.82 -9.50 -7.10
CA LEU A 176 -13.91 -9.82 -5.68
C LEU A 176 -12.64 -10.57 -5.26
N VAL A 177 -12.01 -10.11 -4.19
CA VAL A 177 -10.81 -10.74 -3.63
C VAL A 177 -11.01 -10.89 -2.13
N VAL A 178 -10.75 -12.07 -1.59
CA VAL A 178 -10.74 -12.30 -0.14
C VAL A 178 -9.29 -12.49 0.29
N VAL A 179 -8.86 -11.74 1.30
CA VAL A 179 -7.51 -11.83 1.87
C VAL A 179 -7.49 -12.86 2.98
N GLY A 180 -6.52 -13.76 2.91
CA GLY A 180 -6.27 -14.77 3.92
C GLY A 180 -5.42 -15.92 3.40
N ASN A 181 -5.30 -16.99 4.18
CA ASN A 181 -4.33 -18.07 3.95
C ASN A 181 -4.99 -19.41 3.58
N GLU A 182 -6.32 -19.47 3.49
CA GLU A 182 -7.04 -20.70 3.11
C GLU A 182 -7.23 -20.79 1.59
N ASP A 183 -7.81 -21.90 1.14
CA ASP A 183 -8.07 -22.13 -0.28
C ASP A 183 -9.01 -21.09 -0.88
N GLY A 184 -8.65 -20.60 -2.07
CA GLY A 184 -9.39 -19.54 -2.78
C GLY A 184 -9.15 -18.12 -2.24
N GLN A 185 -8.33 -17.96 -1.19
CA GLN A 185 -7.95 -16.66 -0.65
C GLN A 185 -6.58 -16.22 -1.17
N VAL A 186 -6.34 -14.91 -1.15
CA VAL A 186 -5.07 -14.32 -1.55
C VAL A 186 -4.29 -13.93 -0.29
N PRO A 187 -3.10 -14.53 -0.05
CA PRO A 187 -2.26 -14.12 1.06
C PRO A 187 -1.87 -12.65 0.92
N LEU A 188 -1.81 -11.94 2.05
CA LEU A 188 -1.54 -10.50 2.09
C LEU A 188 -0.27 -10.13 1.30
N ARG A 189 0.81 -10.90 1.46
CA ARG A 189 2.07 -10.68 0.73
C ARG A 189 1.92 -10.77 -0.80
N LYS A 190 0.93 -11.52 -1.29
CA LYS A 190 0.68 -11.72 -2.72
C LYS A 190 -0.41 -10.80 -3.27
N LEU A 191 -1.09 -10.03 -2.43
CA LEU A 191 -2.23 -9.19 -2.82
C LEU A 191 -1.87 -8.21 -3.94
N GLU A 192 -0.83 -7.39 -3.76
CA GLU A 192 -0.39 -6.43 -4.79
C GLU A 192 -0.08 -7.12 -6.13
N ARG A 193 0.65 -8.25 -6.10
CA ARG A 193 0.97 -9.02 -7.31
C ARG A 193 -0.28 -9.61 -7.96
N HIS A 194 -1.25 -10.05 -7.18
CA HIS A 194 -2.51 -10.58 -7.69
C HIS A 194 -3.32 -9.49 -8.40
N LEU A 195 -3.45 -8.31 -7.78
CA LEU A 195 -4.17 -7.18 -8.38
C LEU A 195 -3.49 -6.64 -9.64
N ASN A 196 -2.16 -6.58 -9.66
CA ASN A 196 -1.38 -6.18 -10.83
C ASN A 196 -1.45 -7.15 -12.02
N LYS A 197 -1.85 -8.41 -11.79
CA LYS A 197 -2.04 -9.40 -12.86
C LYS A 197 -3.38 -9.30 -13.58
N LEU A 198 -4.32 -8.55 -13.02
CA LEU A 198 -5.63 -8.37 -13.64
C LEU A 198 -5.50 -7.57 -14.96
N PRO A 199 -6.33 -7.87 -15.98
CA PRO A 199 -6.26 -7.19 -17.26
C PRO A 199 -6.57 -5.70 -17.11
N THR A 200 -5.93 -4.86 -17.93
CA THR A 200 -6.23 -3.43 -17.98
C THR A 200 -7.49 -3.21 -18.81
N ASN A 201 -8.58 -2.75 -18.17
CA ASN A 201 -9.88 -2.56 -18.82
C ASN A 201 -10.28 -1.09 -18.94
N ILE A 202 -9.72 -0.21 -18.11
CA ILE A 202 -10.09 1.21 -18.05
C ILE A 202 -8.88 2.14 -18.04
N ASP A 203 -9.09 3.35 -18.54
CA ASP A 203 -8.10 4.43 -18.57
C ASP A 203 -8.18 5.31 -17.31
N ARG A 204 -7.23 6.25 -17.18
CA ARG A 204 -7.15 7.12 -16.00
C ARG A 204 -8.38 8.02 -15.83
N LYS A 205 -8.94 8.56 -16.91
CA LYS A 205 -10.14 9.41 -16.84
C LYS A 205 -11.33 8.62 -16.29
N ARG A 206 -11.48 7.36 -16.73
CA ARG A 206 -12.53 6.48 -16.21
C ARG A 206 -12.33 6.12 -14.75
N ILE A 207 -11.08 5.95 -14.29
CA ILE A 207 -10.78 5.74 -12.86
C ILE A 207 -11.30 6.91 -12.02
N ASP A 208 -10.95 8.15 -12.38
CA ASP A 208 -11.36 9.34 -11.61
C ASP A 208 -12.89 9.54 -11.66
N ALA A 209 -13.52 9.26 -12.81
CA ALA A 209 -14.99 9.30 -12.93
C ALA A 209 -15.70 8.23 -12.08
N LEU A 210 -15.15 7.01 -12.02
CA LEU A 210 -15.68 5.94 -11.18
C LEU A 210 -15.53 6.26 -9.69
N GLU A 211 -14.40 6.83 -9.29
CA GLU A 211 -14.18 7.28 -7.92
C GLU A 211 -15.25 8.28 -7.48
N GLY A 212 -15.53 9.30 -8.30
CA GLY A 212 -16.59 10.28 -8.02
C GLY A 212 -17.99 9.65 -7.90
N ARG A 213 -18.36 8.75 -8.83
CA ARG A 213 -19.66 8.05 -8.79
C ARG A 213 -19.82 7.16 -7.56
N LEU A 214 -18.76 6.43 -7.21
CA LEU A 214 -18.75 5.53 -6.06
C LEU A 214 -18.71 6.31 -4.73
N ALA A 215 -18.06 7.46 -4.68
CA ALA A 215 -18.08 8.35 -3.51
C ALA A 215 -19.48 8.90 -3.25
N ALA A 216 -20.22 9.26 -4.30
CA ALA A 216 -21.61 9.74 -4.19
C ALA A 216 -22.58 8.68 -3.63
N LEU A 217 -22.29 7.38 -3.82
CA LEU A 217 -23.06 6.31 -3.19
C LEU A 217 -22.81 6.22 -1.68
N THR A 218 -21.60 6.51 -1.22
CA THR A 218 -21.23 6.44 0.20
C THR A 218 -21.83 7.61 1.00
N GLY A 219 -22.04 8.77 0.39
CA GLY A 219 -22.66 9.94 1.04
C GLY A 219 -24.15 9.77 1.42
N ARG A 220 -24.80 8.67 1.00
CA ARG A 220 -26.19 8.35 1.33
C ARG A 220 -26.36 7.54 2.62
N GLN A 221 -25.29 7.32 3.39
CA GLN A 221 -25.34 6.45 4.57
C GLN A 221 -24.82 7.15 5.84
N PRO A 222 -25.54 7.05 6.97
CA PRO A 222 -24.95 7.29 8.29
C PRO A 222 -23.82 6.27 8.48
N GLY A 223 -22.64 6.74 8.86
CA GLY A 223 -21.46 5.88 9.02
C GLY A 223 -21.66 4.75 10.05
N PRO A 224 -20.82 3.70 10.02
CA PRO A 224 -20.81 2.64 11.02
C PRO A 224 -20.36 3.24 12.37
N GLY A 225 -21.33 3.72 13.15
CA GLY A 225 -21.07 4.43 14.40
C GLY A 225 -22.07 5.52 14.75
N MET A 226 -22.98 5.90 13.85
CA MET A 226 -24.04 6.85 14.20
C MET A 226 -25.13 6.10 15.00
N PRO A 227 -25.37 6.43 16.28
CA PRO A 227 -26.44 5.81 17.04
C PRO A 227 -27.74 6.09 16.30
N LYS A 228 -28.50 5.04 15.98
CA LYS A 228 -29.87 5.21 15.52
C LYS A 228 -30.67 5.70 16.72
N GLY A 229 -30.61 7.02 16.97
CA GLY A 229 -31.56 7.67 17.85
C GLY A 229 -32.97 7.32 17.37
N PRO A 230 -33.95 7.19 18.29
CA PRO A 230 -35.31 6.88 17.90
C PRO A 230 -35.75 7.89 16.85
N MET A 231 -35.99 7.39 15.63
CA MET A 231 -36.57 8.20 14.57
C MET A 231 -37.90 8.73 15.11
N PRO A 232 -38.13 10.06 15.13
CA PRO A 232 -39.44 10.58 15.50
C PRO A 232 -40.48 9.98 14.54
N GLN A 233 -41.37 9.14 15.08
CA GLN A 233 -42.58 8.70 14.38
C GLN A 233 -43.38 9.95 14.03
N GLY A 234 -43.24 10.45 12.81
CA GLY A 234 -44.04 11.60 12.37
C GLY A 234 -43.49 12.45 11.24
N ALA A 235 -42.24 12.29 10.82
CA ALA A 235 -41.70 13.08 9.71
C ALA A 235 -42.20 12.59 8.34
N LYS A 236 -43.48 12.83 8.05
CA LYS A 236 -44.03 12.77 6.70
C LYS A 236 -43.25 13.78 5.85
N VAL A 237 -42.36 13.28 5.00
CA VAL A 237 -41.70 14.07 3.96
C VAL A 237 -42.78 14.71 3.08
N ARG A 238 -43.02 16.00 3.30
CA ARG A 238 -44.01 16.76 2.52
C ARG A 238 -43.46 16.89 1.10
N ASN A 239 -44.10 16.21 0.17
CA ASN A 239 -43.66 16.12 -1.22
C ASN A 239 -43.76 17.51 -1.88
N VAL A 240 -42.64 18.24 -1.92
CA VAL A 240 -42.55 19.64 -2.37
C VAL A 240 -42.99 19.81 -3.84
N GLN A 241 -43.00 18.72 -4.60
CA GLN A 241 -43.43 18.70 -6.00
C GLN A 241 -44.93 19.00 -6.22
N ARG A 242 -45.81 18.89 -5.21
CA ARG A 242 -47.23 19.26 -5.37
C ARG A 242 -47.55 20.73 -5.12
N ALA A 243 -46.65 21.49 -4.47
CA ALA A 243 -46.91 22.90 -4.16
C ALA A 243 -46.62 23.84 -5.34
N ALA A 244 -45.81 23.41 -6.32
CA ALA A 244 -45.40 24.24 -7.46
C ALA A 244 -46.38 24.20 -8.65
N ARG A 245 -47.47 23.42 -8.58
CA ARG A 245 -48.47 23.29 -9.67
C ARG A 245 -49.73 24.14 -9.49
N ARG A 246 -49.77 25.01 -8.48
CA ARG A 246 -50.82 26.02 -8.31
C ARG A 246 -50.18 27.40 -8.22
N LYS A 247 -49.85 27.96 -9.38
CA LYS A 247 -49.89 29.39 -9.66
C LYS A 247 -50.43 29.54 -11.07
#